data_AF-A0A9W9UB75-F1
#
_entry.id   AF-A0A9W9UB75-F1
#
_cell.length_a   1.000
_cell.length_b   1.000
_cell.length_c   1.000
_cell.angle_alpha   90.00
_cell.angle_beta   90.00
_cell.angle_gamma   90.00
#
_symmetry.space_group_name_H-M   'P 1'
#
loop_
_entity.id
_entity.type
_entity.pdbx_description
1 polymer ?
#
loop_
_entity_poly.entity_id
_entity_poly.type
_entity_poly.pdbx_seq_one_letter_code
_entity_poly.pdbx_strand_id
1 'polypeptide(L)'
;MIIINTGLFRYDVVQGPFTVDDAYTVCPYHNTVRFVPDVPYSLAKTLLETLNTPKSTKRSTSVDTWSSGLLGYDECGNPSYHNETELSRPKTLFRRMIGGETPSSGYTTCDDLGGDGDDTPHSQVPEYSVPVEIQVTAGFPSDGVPETVDVIFPDFLQPEIVDALNSKNLSTSQSLNYTANDTRLYLPMNFTSFDLIPTYASMVWQNITNNCSTPG
;
A
#
# COMPACT_ATOMS: atom_id res chain seq x y z
N MET A 1 -0.81 -19.71 -1.81
CA MET A 1 -1.51 -18.41 -1.96
C MET A 1 -0.90 -17.44 -0.97
N ILE A 2 -0.46 -16.27 -1.42
CA ILE A 2 0.30 -15.30 -0.62
C ILE A 2 -0.58 -14.08 -0.38
N ILE A 3 -0.69 -13.61 0.85
CA ILE A 3 -1.42 -12.39 1.24
C ILE A 3 -0.44 -11.43 1.91
N ILE A 4 -0.42 -10.18 1.44
CA ILE A 4 0.49 -9.13 1.92
C ILE A 4 -0.32 -7.86 2.15
N ASN A 5 -0.01 -7.14 3.23
CA ASN A 5 -0.53 -5.79 3.46
C ASN A 5 0.22 -4.79 2.58
N THR A 6 -0.49 -3.89 1.91
CA THR A 6 0.14 -2.88 1.02
C THR A 6 1.07 -1.93 1.77
N GLY A 7 0.78 -1.66 3.05
CA GLY A 7 1.62 -0.85 3.93
C GLY A 7 2.98 -1.45 4.29
N LEU A 8 3.25 -2.70 3.89
CA LEU A 8 4.59 -3.30 3.95
C LEU A 8 5.59 -2.54 3.05
N PHE A 9 5.10 -1.98 1.94
CA PHE A 9 5.87 -1.13 1.04
C PHE A 9 5.64 0.34 1.38
N ARG A 10 6.74 1.11 1.45
CA ARG A 10 6.75 2.49 1.96
C ARG A 10 7.09 3.51 0.89
N TYR A 11 7.63 3.07 -0.24
CA TYR A 11 8.04 3.93 -1.34
C TYR A 11 8.09 3.16 -2.66
N ASP A 12 8.15 3.91 -3.75
CA ASP A 12 8.30 3.36 -5.09
C ASP A 12 9.69 2.76 -5.31
N VAL A 13 9.75 1.69 -6.10
CA VAL A 13 11.02 1.15 -6.59
C VAL A 13 11.38 1.83 -7.90
N VAL A 14 12.30 2.79 -7.83
CA VAL A 14 12.74 3.54 -9.01
C VAL A 14 13.70 2.71 -9.86
N GLN A 15 13.67 2.92 -11.18
CA GLN A 15 14.63 2.32 -12.08
C GLN A 15 16.02 2.94 -11.85
N GLY A 16 17.04 2.09 -11.68
CA GLY A 16 18.42 2.54 -11.53
C GLY A 16 19.26 1.59 -10.68
N PRO A 17 20.42 2.05 -10.18
CA PRO A 17 21.15 1.36 -9.13
C PRO A 17 20.26 1.16 -7.91
N PHE A 18 20.28 -0.06 -7.34
CA PHE A 18 19.57 -0.39 -6.12
C PHE A 18 20.57 -0.52 -4.97
N THR A 19 20.47 0.38 -4.00
CA THR A 19 21.40 0.51 -2.87
C THR A 19 20.79 -0.03 -1.57
N VAL A 20 21.58 -0.04 -0.51
CA VAL A 20 21.10 -0.39 0.84
C VAL A 20 20.07 0.64 1.33
N ASP A 21 20.22 1.90 0.96
CA ASP A 21 19.27 2.96 1.35
C ASP A 21 17.89 2.68 0.71
N ASP A 22 17.88 2.35 -0.59
CA ASP A 22 16.65 2.00 -1.31
C ASP A 22 15.90 0.82 -0.66
N ALA A 23 16.63 -0.17 -0.12
CA ALA A 23 16.01 -1.27 0.62
C ALA A 23 15.23 -0.79 1.85
N TYR A 24 15.82 0.11 2.64
CA TYR A 24 15.16 0.70 3.81
C TYR A 24 14.03 1.66 3.43
N THR A 25 14.18 2.39 2.32
CA THR A 25 13.15 3.31 1.83
C THR A 25 11.93 2.56 1.32
N VAL A 26 12.10 1.43 0.63
CA VAL A 26 11.01 0.67 0.02
C VAL A 26 10.33 -0.28 1.03
N CYS A 27 11.09 -1.07 1.78
CA CYS A 27 10.52 -2.10 2.68
C CYS A 27 11.39 -2.26 3.96
N PRO A 28 11.22 -1.39 4.97
CA PRO A 28 12.08 -1.36 6.15
C PRO A 28 11.80 -2.45 7.20
N TYR A 29 10.77 -3.27 6.99
CA TYR A 29 10.26 -4.17 8.03
C TYR A 29 10.97 -5.52 8.01
N HIS A 30 11.30 -6.05 9.19
CA HIS A 30 11.91 -7.36 9.38
C HIS A 30 10.90 -8.42 9.84
N ASN A 31 9.76 -8.51 9.14
CA ASN A 31 8.73 -9.50 9.46
C ASN A 31 9.15 -10.87 8.95
N THR A 32 8.95 -11.92 9.75
CA THR A 32 9.16 -13.30 9.27
C THR A 32 8.00 -13.73 8.38
N VAL A 33 8.25 -14.67 7.46
CA VAL A 33 7.20 -15.18 6.55
C VAL A 33 6.67 -16.51 7.08
N ARG A 34 5.37 -16.55 7.36
CA ARG A 34 4.66 -17.70 7.92
C ARG A 34 3.61 -18.22 6.95
N PHE A 35 3.08 -19.40 7.22
CA PHE A 35 1.95 -19.93 6.50
C PHE A 35 1.07 -20.84 7.36
N VAL A 36 -0.20 -20.98 6.95
CA VAL A 36 -1.10 -22.05 7.39
C VAL A 36 -1.15 -23.11 6.29
N PRO A 37 -0.79 -24.37 6.57
CA PRO A 37 -0.79 -25.43 5.56
C PRO A 37 -2.20 -25.93 5.21
N ASP A 38 -2.36 -26.45 4.00
CA ASP A 38 -3.50 -27.29 3.59
C ASP A 38 -4.89 -26.68 3.86
N VAL A 39 -5.04 -25.36 3.73
CA VAL A 39 -6.34 -24.70 3.91
C VAL A 39 -7.24 -25.05 2.71
N PRO A 40 -8.48 -25.52 2.94
CA PRO A 40 -9.42 -25.76 1.84
C PRO A 40 -9.57 -24.51 0.97
N TYR A 41 -9.38 -24.65 -0.34
CA TYR A 41 -9.40 -23.51 -1.25
C TYR A 41 -10.74 -22.76 -1.25
N SER A 42 -11.83 -23.49 -1.00
CA SER A 42 -13.19 -22.93 -0.82
C SER A 42 -13.26 -21.88 0.29
N LEU A 43 -12.47 -22.04 1.34
CA LEU A 43 -12.33 -21.09 2.45
C LEU A 43 -11.27 -20.04 2.14
N ALA A 44 -10.09 -20.47 1.67
CA ALA A 44 -8.95 -19.58 1.40
C ALA A 44 -9.32 -18.46 0.42
N LYS A 45 -10.09 -18.75 -0.64
CA LYS A 45 -10.50 -17.74 -1.63
C LYS A 45 -11.32 -16.58 -1.07
N THR A 46 -11.94 -16.74 0.11
CA THR A 46 -12.73 -15.69 0.77
C THR A 46 -11.89 -14.76 1.66
N LEU A 47 -10.62 -15.09 1.90
CA LEU A 47 -9.76 -14.36 2.81
C LEU A 47 -9.54 -12.92 2.36
N LEU A 48 -9.18 -12.72 1.09
CA LEU A 48 -8.85 -11.39 0.57
C LEU A 48 -10.01 -10.40 0.76
N GLU A 49 -11.24 -10.85 0.46
CA GLU A 49 -12.46 -10.04 0.64
C GLU A 49 -12.71 -9.76 2.13
N THR A 50 -12.57 -10.79 2.98
CA THR A 50 -12.79 -10.68 4.43
C THR A 50 -11.79 -9.74 5.11
N LEU A 51 -10.53 -9.75 4.66
CA LEU A 51 -9.46 -8.91 5.22
C LEU A 51 -9.62 -7.43 4.81
N ASN A 52 -9.96 -7.19 3.54
CA ASN A 52 -10.21 -5.85 3.02
C ASN A 52 -11.58 -5.27 3.41
N THR A 53 -12.44 -6.04 4.09
CA THR A 53 -13.72 -5.53 4.58
C THR A 53 -13.46 -4.53 5.71
N PRO A 54 -13.98 -3.28 5.64
CA PRO A 54 -13.76 -2.27 6.67
C PRO A 54 -14.20 -2.76 8.05
N LYS A 55 -13.26 -2.82 9.00
CA LYS A 55 -13.56 -3.12 10.41
C LYS A 55 -13.76 -1.81 11.16
N SER A 56 -14.86 -1.69 11.91
CA SER A 56 -15.22 -0.49 12.69
C SER A 56 -14.16 -0.03 13.72
N THR A 57 -13.10 -0.80 13.94
CA THR A 57 -12.05 -0.55 14.96
C THR A 57 -10.68 -0.21 14.34
N LYS A 58 -10.45 -0.48 13.05
CA LYS A 58 -9.23 0.01 12.40
C LYS A 58 -9.43 1.49 12.10
N ARG A 59 -8.39 2.30 12.33
CA ARG A 59 -8.40 3.71 11.91
C ARG A 59 -8.67 3.69 10.40
N SER A 60 -9.80 4.25 9.98
CA SER A 60 -10.19 4.34 8.58
C SER A 60 -9.04 4.99 7.81
N THR A 61 -8.46 4.27 6.84
CA THR A 61 -7.51 4.84 5.86
C THR A 61 -8.23 5.31 4.61
N SER A 62 -9.46 4.83 4.39
CA SER A 62 -10.42 5.54 3.56
C SER A 62 -10.58 6.93 4.16
N VAL A 63 -10.34 7.95 3.33
CA VAL A 63 -10.82 9.30 3.61
C VAL A 63 -12.28 9.14 3.97
N ASP A 64 -12.61 9.26 5.26
CA ASP A 64 -13.97 9.02 5.73
C ASP A 64 -14.85 10.04 5.02
N THR A 65 -15.54 9.65 3.95
CA THR A 65 -16.34 10.59 3.16
C THR A 65 -17.50 11.14 4.00
N TRP A 66 -17.81 10.50 5.14
CA TRP A 66 -18.78 10.95 6.11
C TRP A 66 -18.22 11.96 7.14
N SER A 67 -16.95 11.80 7.57
CA SER A 67 -16.23 12.77 8.40
C SER A 67 -15.78 13.98 7.55
N SER A 68 -15.34 13.72 6.33
CA SER A 68 -14.98 14.69 5.30
C SER A 68 -16.20 15.33 4.63
N GLY A 69 -17.37 14.69 4.67
CA GLY A 69 -18.64 15.29 4.22
C GLY A 69 -19.22 16.27 5.25
N LEU A 70 -18.90 16.09 6.53
CA LEU A 70 -19.23 17.04 7.59
C LEU A 70 -18.22 18.20 7.68
N LEU A 71 -17.00 18.00 7.18
CA LEU A 71 -15.92 18.99 7.08
C LEU A 71 -15.74 19.58 5.68
N GLY A 72 -16.64 19.27 4.74
CA GLY A 72 -16.55 19.73 3.36
C GLY A 72 -15.38 19.11 2.61
N TYR A 73 -15.67 18.23 1.65
CA TYR A 73 -14.88 18.29 0.42
C TYR A 73 -15.29 19.60 -0.24
N ASP A 74 -14.67 20.70 0.17
CA ASP A 74 -14.64 21.87 -0.70
C ASP A 74 -13.76 21.43 -1.88
N GLU A 75 -14.40 20.87 -2.91
CA GLU A 75 -13.81 20.89 -4.25
C GLU A 75 -13.23 22.29 -4.44
N CYS A 76 -11.93 22.39 -4.75
CA CYS A 76 -11.27 23.66 -5.00
C CYS A 76 -12.05 24.42 -6.10
N GLY A 77 -12.95 25.32 -5.68
CA GLY A 77 -13.94 25.97 -6.56
C GLY A 77 -15.40 25.97 -6.08
N ASN A 78 -15.76 25.28 -5.00
CA ASN A 78 -17.08 25.39 -4.38
C ASN A 78 -16.96 26.29 -3.14
N PRO A 79 -17.25 27.60 -3.25
CA PRO A 79 -17.15 28.48 -2.10
C PRO A 79 -18.17 28.03 -1.06
N SER A 80 -17.67 27.64 0.12
CA SER A 80 -18.52 27.48 1.29
C SER A 80 -19.35 28.76 1.48
N TYR A 81 -20.67 28.62 1.69
CA TYR A 81 -21.63 29.74 1.81
C TYR A 81 -21.32 30.74 2.95
N HIS A 82 -20.24 30.53 3.69
CA HIS A 82 -19.90 31.26 4.90
C HIS A 82 -18.76 32.29 4.81
N ASN A 83 -18.18 32.55 3.62
CA ASN A 83 -17.05 33.48 3.51
C ASN A 83 -17.30 34.63 2.51
N GLU A 84 -18.23 35.54 2.84
CA GLU A 84 -18.19 36.94 2.35
C GLU A 84 -17.14 37.77 3.13
N THR A 85 -15.93 37.25 3.27
CA THR A 85 -14.78 38.02 3.76
C THR A 85 -13.62 37.79 2.82
N GLU A 86 -13.76 38.32 1.61
CA GLU A 86 -12.64 38.66 0.74
C GLU A 86 -11.65 39.54 1.52
N LEU A 87 -10.68 38.90 2.18
CA LEU A 87 -9.52 39.60 2.71
C LEU A 87 -8.84 40.21 1.49
N SER A 88 -8.90 41.54 1.35
CA SER A 88 -8.40 42.26 0.17
C SER A 88 -6.95 41.88 -0.08
N ARG A 89 -6.74 40.98 -1.04
CA ARG A 89 -5.42 40.49 -1.43
C ARG A 89 -4.66 41.68 -2.03
N PRO A 90 -3.49 42.07 -1.51
CA PRO A 90 -2.69 43.11 -2.13
C PRO A 90 -2.30 42.62 -3.54
N LYS A 91 -2.85 43.28 -4.56
CA LYS A 91 -2.47 43.05 -5.96
C LYS A 91 -1.02 43.47 -6.12
N THR A 92 -0.09 42.53 -6.08
CA THR A 92 1.31 42.79 -6.37
C THR A 92 1.45 43.16 -7.84
N LEU A 93 1.88 44.40 -8.13
CA LEU A 93 1.99 44.96 -9.49
C LEU A 93 3.18 44.41 -10.30
N PHE A 94 3.91 43.42 -9.76
CA PHE A 94 5.08 42.83 -10.40
C PHE A 94 5.04 41.30 -10.33
N ARG A 95 4.13 40.66 -11.09
CA ARG A 95 4.32 39.26 -11.47
C ARG A 95 5.15 39.23 -12.74
N ARG A 96 6.47 39.06 -12.59
CA ARG A 96 7.32 38.66 -13.72
C ARG A 96 6.95 37.22 -14.05
N MET A 97 6.00 37.02 -14.97
CA MET A 97 5.84 35.71 -15.62
C MET A 97 7.12 35.50 -16.45
N ILE A 98 8.07 34.76 -15.88
CA ILE A 98 9.08 34.09 -16.70
C ILE A 98 8.27 33.04 -17.47
N GLY A 99 8.02 33.32 -18.74
CA GLY A 99 7.25 32.44 -19.60
C GLY A 99 7.97 31.13 -19.83
N GLY A 100 7.23 30.02 -19.75
CA GLY A 100 7.55 28.81 -20.50
C GLY A 100 8.12 27.62 -19.73
N GLU A 101 7.68 27.33 -18.50
CA GLU A 101 8.00 26.05 -17.87
C GLU A 101 6.72 25.34 -17.44
N THR A 102 6.52 24.13 -17.96
CA THR A 102 5.54 23.19 -17.41
C THR A 102 5.87 23.00 -15.93
N PRO A 103 4.92 23.19 -15.00
CA PRO A 103 5.14 22.95 -13.58
C PRO A 103 5.75 21.57 -13.33
N SER A 104 6.68 21.47 -12.39
CA SER A 104 7.18 20.17 -11.95
C SER A 104 6.07 19.38 -11.24
N SER A 105 6.12 18.06 -11.30
CA SER A 105 5.21 17.23 -10.53
C SER A 105 5.40 17.46 -9.03
N GLY A 106 4.30 17.58 -8.29
CA GLY A 106 4.34 17.84 -6.86
C GLY A 106 2.95 17.93 -6.25
N TYR A 107 2.91 18.33 -4.98
CA TYR A 107 1.66 18.52 -4.26
C TYR A 107 0.88 19.72 -4.81
N THR A 108 -0.42 19.53 -4.96
CA THR A 108 -1.41 20.59 -5.24
C THR A 108 -2.43 20.54 -4.11
N THR A 109 -2.12 21.23 -3.02
CA THR A 109 -2.83 21.14 -1.74
C THR A 109 -4.10 21.99 -1.78
N CYS A 110 -5.23 21.42 -1.37
CA CYS A 110 -6.48 22.13 -1.16
C CYS A 110 -6.87 21.98 0.32
N ASP A 111 -6.99 23.08 1.03
CA ASP A 111 -7.38 23.13 2.45
C ASP A 111 -8.41 24.25 2.71
N ASP A 112 -8.75 24.47 3.98
CA ASP A 112 -9.73 25.47 4.41
C ASP A 112 -9.39 26.91 3.96
N LEU A 113 -8.13 27.19 3.62
CA LEU A 113 -7.66 28.49 3.13
C LEU A 113 -7.61 28.58 1.59
N GLY A 114 -7.98 27.51 0.88
CA GLY A 114 -8.02 27.43 -0.58
C GLY A 114 -6.96 26.51 -1.17
N GLY A 115 -6.59 26.76 -2.44
CA GLY A 115 -5.67 25.92 -3.22
C GLY A 115 -4.37 26.62 -3.65
N ASP A 116 -4.02 27.75 -3.05
CA ASP A 116 -2.83 28.54 -3.37
C ASP A 116 -1.78 28.59 -2.25
N GLY A 117 -1.85 27.62 -1.32
CA GLY A 117 -0.92 27.50 -0.19
C GLY A 117 0.44 26.91 -0.52
N ASP A 118 0.57 26.17 -1.63
CA ASP A 118 1.85 25.60 -2.06
C ASP A 118 2.84 26.72 -2.48
N ASP A 119 4.08 26.64 -2.01
CA ASP A 119 5.11 27.67 -2.26
C ASP A 119 5.62 27.69 -3.71
N THR A 120 5.45 26.58 -4.42
CA THR A 120 5.85 26.36 -5.81
C THR A 120 4.68 25.83 -6.63
N PRO A 121 4.38 26.37 -7.83
CA PRO A 121 3.36 25.80 -8.70
C PRO A 121 3.74 24.40 -9.19
N HIS A 122 2.85 23.43 -9.02
CA HIS A 122 3.06 22.04 -9.41
C HIS A 122 2.01 21.52 -10.40
N SER A 123 2.34 20.45 -11.12
CA SER A 123 1.35 19.56 -11.74
C SER A 123 0.98 18.46 -10.74
N GLN A 124 -0.33 18.23 -10.55
CA GLN A 124 -0.85 17.28 -9.57
C GLN A 124 -0.31 15.86 -9.80
N VAL A 125 0.13 15.23 -8.71
CA VAL A 125 0.46 13.79 -8.68
C VAL A 125 -0.84 12.98 -8.62
N PRO A 126 -1.02 11.96 -9.49
CA PRO A 126 -2.22 11.13 -9.47
C PRO A 126 -2.30 10.30 -8.19
N GLU A 127 -3.51 10.20 -7.63
CA GLU A 127 -3.82 9.32 -6.50
C GLU A 127 -4.56 8.08 -6.99
N TYR A 128 -4.22 6.92 -6.41
CA TYR A 128 -4.87 5.65 -6.70
C TYR A 128 -5.36 5.00 -5.41
N SER A 129 -6.60 4.51 -5.43
CA SER A 129 -7.12 3.72 -4.32
C SER A 129 -6.46 2.34 -4.33
N VAL A 130 -5.73 2.03 -3.26
CA VAL A 130 -5.11 0.72 -3.05
C VAL A 130 -5.85 -0.04 -1.94
N PRO A 131 -6.10 -1.35 -2.09
CA PRO A 131 -6.65 -2.15 -1.01
C PRO A 131 -5.66 -2.27 0.16
N VAL A 132 -6.16 -2.66 1.33
CA VAL A 132 -5.32 -2.84 2.53
C VAL A 132 -4.46 -4.09 2.39
N GLU A 133 -5.04 -5.18 1.89
CA GLU A 133 -4.35 -6.43 1.58
C GLU A 133 -4.44 -6.75 0.09
N ILE A 134 -3.35 -7.29 -0.46
CA ILE A 134 -3.25 -7.83 -1.81
C ILE A 134 -2.94 -9.33 -1.75
N GLN A 135 -3.26 -10.04 -2.84
CA GLN A 135 -3.06 -11.48 -2.95
C GLN A 135 -2.27 -11.83 -4.20
N VAL A 136 -1.36 -12.80 -4.07
CA VAL A 136 -0.68 -13.45 -5.19
C VAL A 136 -0.93 -14.95 -5.15
N THR A 137 -1.27 -15.53 -6.30
CA THR A 137 -1.40 -16.98 -6.45
C THR A 137 -0.17 -17.52 -7.18
N ALA A 138 0.47 -18.52 -6.59
CA ALA A 138 1.64 -19.19 -7.15
C ALA A 138 1.48 -20.70 -6.99
N GLY A 139 1.93 -21.47 -8.00
CA GLY A 139 1.89 -22.94 -7.98
C GLY A 139 0.49 -23.55 -8.12
N PHE A 140 -0.49 -22.80 -8.62
CA PHE A 140 -1.83 -23.34 -8.88
C PHE A 140 -1.80 -24.23 -10.14
N PRO A 141 -2.65 -25.27 -10.22
CA PRO A 141 -2.71 -26.15 -11.39
C PRO A 141 -3.08 -25.36 -12.65
N SER A 142 -2.55 -25.78 -13.81
CA SER A 142 -2.87 -25.17 -15.11
C SER A 142 -4.35 -25.26 -15.46
N ASP A 143 -4.98 -26.37 -15.06
CA ASP A 143 -6.35 -26.72 -15.41
C ASP A 143 -7.18 -26.89 -14.13
N GLY A 144 -7.75 -25.78 -13.64
CA GLY A 144 -8.71 -25.77 -12.54
C GLY A 144 -8.22 -25.06 -11.28
N VAL A 145 -8.86 -25.40 -10.16
CA VAL A 145 -8.54 -24.85 -8.84
C VAL A 145 -8.01 -25.96 -7.93
N PRO A 146 -7.06 -25.66 -7.04
CA PRO A 146 -6.56 -26.64 -6.11
C PRO A 146 -7.63 -27.00 -5.07
N GLU A 147 -7.55 -28.20 -4.49
CA GLU A 147 -8.41 -28.61 -3.37
C GLU A 147 -8.03 -27.86 -2.09
N THR A 148 -6.73 -27.79 -1.80
CA THR A 148 -6.15 -27.07 -0.67
C THR A 148 -5.03 -26.14 -1.12
N VAL A 149 -4.74 -25.11 -0.31
CA VAL A 149 -3.64 -24.17 -0.54
C VAL A 149 -2.92 -23.85 0.76
N ASP A 150 -1.62 -23.64 0.67
CA ASP A 150 -0.87 -22.99 1.73
C ASP A 150 -1.17 -21.49 1.70
N VAL A 151 -1.62 -20.93 2.82
CA VAL A 151 -1.87 -19.49 2.96
C VAL A 151 -0.64 -18.87 3.60
N ILE A 152 0.14 -18.12 2.82
CA ILE A 152 1.44 -17.54 3.17
C ILE A 152 1.27 -16.04 3.46
N PHE A 153 1.87 -15.54 4.54
CA PHE A 153 1.71 -14.15 4.99
C PHE A 153 2.89 -13.71 5.90
N PRO A 154 3.18 -12.40 6.00
CA PRO A 154 4.04 -11.85 7.04
C PRO A 154 3.46 -12.12 8.44
N ASP A 155 4.31 -12.46 9.40
CA ASP A 155 3.91 -12.84 10.77
C ASP A 155 2.97 -11.86 11.48
N PHE A 156 3.10 -10.56 11.27
CA PHE A 156 2.21 -9.57 11.87
C PHE A 156 0.75 -9.68 11.42
N LEU A 157 0.47 -10.29 10.25
CA LEU A 157 -0.90 -10.56 9.76
C LEU A 157 -1.50 -11.84 10.34
N GLN A 158 -0.74 -12.61 11.12
CA GLN A 158 -1.21 -13.86 11.71
C GLN A 158 -2.56 -13.74 12.44
N PRO A 159 -2.79 -12.77 13.34
CA PRO A 159 -4.07 -12.68 14.04
C PRO A 159 -5.23 -12.42 13.05
N GLU A 160 -5.06 -11.53 12.07
CA GLU A 160 -6.12 -11.28 11.09
C GLU A 160 -6.42 -12.48 10.19
N ILE A 161 -5.40 -13.25 9.80
CA ILE A 161 -5.58 -14.45 8.98
C ILE A 161 -6.34 -15.52 9.76
N VAL A 162 -5.93 -15.78 11.01
CA VAL A 162 -6.60 -16.77 11.88
C VAL A 162 -8.05 -16.36 12.14
N ASP A 163 -8.30 -15.10 12.46
CA ASP A 163 -9.66 -14.57 12.66
C ASP A 163 -10.50 -14.70 11.39
N ALA A 164 -9.95 -14.35 10.23
CA ALA A 164 -10.66 -14.42 8.96
C ALA A 164 -11.03 -15.88 8.59
N LEU A 165 -10.09 -16.82 8.75
CA LEU A 165 -10.33 -18.25 8.53
C LEU A 165 -11.45 -18.79 9.44
N ASN A 166 -11.49 -18.37 10.69
CA ASN A 166 -12.49 -18.81 11.65
C ASN A 166 -13.87 -18.13 11.45
N SER A 167 -13.89 -16.89 10.95
CA SER A 167 -15.15 -16.14 10.74
C SER A 167 -16.09 -16.78 9.71
N LYS A 168 -15.53 -17.38 8.65
CA LYS A 168 -16.29 -18.03 7.56
C LYS A 168 -16.49 -19.54 7.77
N ASN A 169 -15.73 -20.11 8.70
CA ASN A 169 -15.78 -21.52 9.06
C ASN A 169 -17.15 -22.00 9.57
N LEU A 170 -17.90 -21.09 10.20
CA LEU A 170 -19.22 -21.37 10.76
C LEU A 170 -20.29 -21.73 9.70
N SER A 171 -20.00 -21.54 8.40
CA SER A 171 -20.94 -21.83 7.29
C SER A 171 -20.68 -23.17 6.58
N THR A 172 -19.61 -23.90 6.93
CA THR A 172 -19.26 -25.17 6.28
C THR A 172 -19.47 -26.32 7.28
N SER A 173 -19.95 -27.49 6.83
CA SER A 173 -20.24 -28.67 7.68
C SER A 173 -19.03 -29.26 8.43
N GLN A 174 -17.86 -28.64 8.32
CA GLN A 174 -16.60 -29.04 8.92
C GLN A 174 -16.10 -27.87 9.76
N SER A 175 -16.25 -27.97 11.08
CA SER A 175 -15.78 -26.95 12.03
C SER A 175 -14.26 -27.04 12.16
N LEU A 176 -13.52 -26.33 11.30
CA LEU A 176 -12.07 -26.17 11.43
C LEU A 176 -11.82 -25.02 12.42
N ASN A 177 -10.98 -25.22 13.43
CA ASN A 177 -10.64 -24.16 14.39
C ASN A 177 -9.16 -23.84 14.25
N TYR A 178 -8.84 -22.79 13.49
CA TYR A 178 -7.46 -22.38 13.26
C TYR A 178 -6.95 -21.55 14.44
N THR A 179 -5.68 -21.75 14.78
CA THR A 179 -4.99 -21.06 15.86
C THR A 179 -3.60 -20.61 15.42
N ALA A 180 -2.97 -19.77 16.23
CA ALA A 180 -1.57 -19.38 16.04
C ALA A 180 -0.61 -20.59 15.92
N ASN A 181 -0.91 -21.69 16.62
CA ASN A 181 -0.07 -22.90 16.63
C ASN A 181 -0.14 -23.70 15.32
N ASP A 182 -1.17 -23.48 14.50
CA ASP A 182 -1.31 -24.14 13.20
C ASP A 182 -0.43 -23.47 12.12
N THR A 183 0.19 -22.34 12.45
CA THR A 183 1.10 -21.63 11.56
C THR A 183 2.52 -22.16 11.67
N ARG A 184 3.24 -22.19 10.55
CA ARG A 184 4.64 -22.58 10.46
C ARG A 184 5.44 -21.52 9.72
N LEU A 185 6.76 -21.50 9.91
CA LEU A 185 7.65 -20.66 9.12
C LEU A 185 7.65 -21.18 7.67
N TYR A 186 7.37 -20.30 6.72
CA TYR A 186 7.45 -20.61 5.29
C TYR A 186 8.87 -20.39 4.76
N LEU A 187 9.51 -19.30 5.20
CA LEU A 187 10.91 -19.00 4.94
C LEU A 187 11.75 -19.14 6.22
N PRO A 188 13.06 -19.38 6.09
CA PRO A 188 13.98 -19.34 7.22
C PRO A 188 13.87 -18.04 8.02
N MET A 189 14.05 -18.11 9.34
CA MET A 189 13.88 -16.93 10.22
C MET A 189 14.86 -15.78 9.93
N ASN A 190 16.00 -16.09 9.28
CA ASN A 190 16.98 -15.11 8.84
C ASN A 190 16.66 -14.49 7.48
N PHE A 191 15.55 -14.88 6.85
CA PHE A 191 15.02 -14.24 5.65
C PHE A 191 13.68 -13.58 5.99
N THR A 192 13.68 -12.26 5.98
CA THR A 192 12.56 -11.42 6.40
C THR A 192 11.96 -10.65 5.22
N SER A 193 10.86 -9.93 5.44
CA SER A 193 10.27 -9.06 4.42
C SER A 193 11.26 -8.02 3.89
N PHE A 194 12.21 -7.55 4.71
CA PHE A 194 13.27 -6.63 4.32
C PHE A 194 14.13 -7.21 3.19
N ASP A 195 14.39 -8.51 3.23
CA ASP A 195 15.31 -9.18 2.31
C ASP A 195 14.69 -9.45 0.93
N LEU A 196 13.37 -9.32 0.78
CA LEU A 196 12.64 -9.65 -0.45
C LEU A 196 13.09 -8.81 -1.66
N ILE A 197 13.01 -7.48 -1.55
CA ILE A 197 13.33 -6.57 -2.66
C ILE A 197 14.83 -6.56 -2.97
N PRO A 198 15.75 -6.50 -2.00
CA PRO A 198 17.18 -6.62 -2.26
C PRO A 198 17.56 -7.94 -2.95
N THR A 199 16.94 -9.04 -2.54
CA THR A 199 17.17 -10.35 -3.18
C THR A 199 16.70 -10.33 -4.63
N TYR A 200 15.48 -9.84 -4.89
CA TYR A 200 14.97 -9.70 -6.26
C TYR A 200 15.85 -8.76 -7.11
N ALA A 201 16.23 -7.60 -6.58
CA ALA A 201 17.12 -6.65 -7.22
C ALA A 201 18.44 -7.30 -7.62
N SER A 202 19.03 -8.09 -6.72
CA SER A 202 20.29 -8.81 -6.96
C SER A 202 20.17 -9.87 -8.06
N MET A 203 18.97 -10.37 -8.36
CA MET A 203 18.75 -11.36 -9.42
C MET A 203 18.50 -10.70 -10.78
N VAL A 204 17.83 -9.54 -10.80
CA VAL A 204 17.26 -8.96 -12.03
C VAL A 204 17.98 -7.70 -12.50
N TRP A 205 18.60 -6.92 -11.59
CA TRP A 205 19.18 -5.60 -11.91
C TRP A 205 20.71 -5.57 -12.03
N GLN A 206 21.39 -6.72 -12.06
CA GLN A 206 22.86 -6.75 -12.20
C GLN A 206 23.38 -6.21 -13.54
N ASN A 207 22.54 -6.10 -14.58
CA ASN A 207 22.99 -5.59 -15.88
C ASN A 207 23.27 -4.08 -15.92
N ILE A 208 22.99 -3.32 -14.86
CA ILE A 208 23.17 -1.87 -14.79
C ILE A 208 24.58 -1.48 -14.25
N THR A 209 25.31 -2.41 -13.63
CA THR A 209 26.55 -2.10 -12.89
C THR A 209 27.83 -1.97 -13.73
N ASN A 210 27.80 -2.31 -15.03
CA ASN A 210 28.98 -2.29 -15.90
C ASN A 210 29.44 -0.89 -16.34
N ASN A 211 28.81 0.20 -15.87
CA ASN A 211 29.11 1.55 -16.36
C ASN A 211 29.60 2.54 -15.28
N CYS A 212 29.92 2.06 -14.07
CA CYS A 212 30.53 2.91 -13.05
C CYS A 212 32.03 3.08 -13.31
N SER A 213 32.39 3.97 -14.24
CA SER A 213 33.76 4.50 -14.32
C SER A 213 33.95 5.54 -13.21
N THR A 214 34.76 5.23 -12.20
CA THR A 214 35.22 6.24 -11.23
C THR A 214 36.08 7.26 -11.96
N PRO A 215 35.81 8.58 -11.87
CA PRO A 215 36.75 9.58 -12.34
C PRO A 215 38.02 9.46 -11.47
N GLY A 216 39.15 9.20 -12.11
CA GLY A 216 40.48 9.23 -11.48
C GLY A 216 40.98 10.66 -11.27
#